data_AF-A0A931UCD9-F1
#
_entry.id   AF-A0A931UCD9-F1
#
_cell.length_a   1.000
_cell.length_b   1.000
_cell.length_c   1.000
_cell.angle_alpha   90.00
_cell.angle_beta   90.00
_cell.angle_gamma   90.00
#
_symmetry.space_group_name_H-M   'P 1'
#
loop_
_entity.id
_entity.type
_entity.pdbx_description
1 polymer ?
#
loop_
_entity_poly.entity_id
_entity_poly.type
_entity_poly.pdbx_seq_one_letter_code
_entity_poly.pdbx_strand_id
1 'polypeptide(L)'
;MDHPVQTDFLRWIVLLPLIGAAVNGVLGAVLQKRMGKWAISLLACAPVLISFLLSLQAFLNLLALRPENRFLIDRLYPWLSLGSLKVDVAFWVDPLSAVMILVVTGIGGLIHIYSTGYMHEDKSYWRYFAFLNLFTFAMLVLVTGDSLLLMFVGWEGVGLCSYALIGFWYHDHVNTRAGNKAFIVNRVGDFGFVLGIFLIFWSLDKQGHGTMTFREIQQFASLLEGQQVWGIGVVTLATLFLFVGATGKSAQIPLHVWLPDAMQGPTPVSALIHAATMVTAGVYMVARLHFLYSAAPETLLVVAGVGIATALFSATVALTQTDIKRVLAYSTVSQLGYMFLGAGVGAYGAAIFH
;
A
#
# COMPACT_ATOMS: atom_id res chain seq x y z
N MET A 1 16.03 14.36 -15.14
CA MET A 1 16.34 13.68 -13.85
C MET A 1 17.31 12.53 -14.15
N ASP A 2 18.46 12.80 -14.76
CA ASP A 2 19.07 11.78 -15.65
C ASP A 2 20.15 10.92 -14.98
N HIS A 3 20.43 11.17 -13.70
CA HIS A 3 21.42 10.43 -12.91
C HIS A 3 20.87 10.06 -11.53
N PRO A 4 20.24 8.88 -11.37
CA PRO A 4 19.77 8.43 -10.06
C PRO A 4 20.95 8.14 -9.13
N VAL A 5 20.81 8.46 -7.85
CA VAL A 5 21.82 8.09 -6.85
C VAL A 5 21.59 6.62 -6.49
N GLN A 6 22.46 5.74 -6.99
CA GLN A 6 22.45 4.33 -6.60
C GLN A 6 22.87 4.21 -5.13
N THR A 7 22.08 3.49 -4.35
CA THR A 7 22.33 3.25 -2.92
C THR A 7 22.01 1.81 -2.58
N ASP A 8 22.82 1.17 -1.73
CA ASP A 8 22.64 -0.25 -1.38
C ASP A 8 21.88 -0.48 -0.06
N PHE A 9 21.53 0.60 0.65
CA PHE A 9 20.92 0.49 1.97
C PHE A 9 19.38 0.43 1.94
N LEU A 10 18.74 0.84 0.84
CA LEU A 10 17.28 0.91 0.75
C LEU A 10 16.64 -0.47 0.84
N ARG A 11 17.28 -1.51 0.29
CA ARG A 11 16.82 -2.90 0.45
C ARG A 11 16.66 -3.30 1.91
N TRP A 12 17.46 -2.76 2.83
CA TRP A 12 17.38 -3.13 4.24
C TRP A 12 16.17 -2.51 4.93
N ILE A 13 15.68 -1.36 4.47
CA ILE A 13 14.39 -0.81 4.94
C ILE A 13 13.29 -1.85 4.72
N VAL A 14 13.30 -2.51 3.57
CA VAL A 14 12.27 -3.47 3.17
C VAL A 14 12.53 -4.87 3.74
N LEU A 15 13.76 -5.37 3.67
CA LEU A 15 14.10 -6.76 4.01
C LEU A 15 14.15 -7.02 5.52
N LEU A 16 14.40 -6.01 6.36
CA LEU A 16 14.46 -6.20 7.81
C LEU A 16 13.13 -6.69 8.40
N PRO A 17 11.97 -6.08 8.10
CA PRO A 17 10.68 -6.63 8.51
C PRO A 17 10.42 -8.03 7.96
N LEU A 18 10.85 -8.33 6.73
CA LEU A 18 10.73 -9.69 6.17
C LEU A 18 11.53 -10.72 6.97
N ILE A 19 12.76 -10.39 7.37
CA ILE A 19 13.57 -11.26 8.22
C ILE A 19 12.86 -11.49 9.56
N GLY A 20 12.34 -10.43 10.18
CA GLY A 20 11.54 -10.55 11.40
C GLY A 20 10.31 -11.45 11.21
N ALA A 21 9.61 -11.32 10.09
CA ALA A 21 8.45 -12.15 9.75
C ALA A 21 8.83 -13.62 9.56
N ALA A 22 9.91 -13.90 8.83
CA ALA A 22 10.39 -15.24 8.54
C ALA A 22 10.87 -15.96 9.82
N VAL A 23 11.67 -15.28 10.65
CA VAL A 23 12.18 -15.86 11.90
C VAL A 23 11.02 -16.12 12.87
N ASN A 24 10.13 -15.15 13.09
CA ASN A 24 8.98 -15.36 13.96
C ASN A 24 8.00 -16.40 13.38
N GLY A 25 7.79 -16.45 12.06
CA GLY A 25 6.88 -17.39 11.42
C GLY A 25 7.37 -18.84 11.46
N VAL A 26 8.67 -19.08 11.26
CA VAL A 26 9.24 -20.44 11.20
C VAL A 26 9.70 -20.93 12.57
N LEU A 27 10.41 -20.09 13.33
CA LEU A 27 11.04 -20.47 14.60
C LEU A 27 10.31 -19.92 15.82
N GLY A 28 9.34 -19.01 15.65
CA GLY A 28 8.72 -18.30 16.75
C GLY A 28 8.02 -19.19 17.77
N ALA A 29 7.40 -20.30 17.35
CA ALA A 29 6.80 -21.26 18.29
C ALA A 29 7.84 -21.90 19.23
N VAL A 30 9.05 -22.18 18.73
CA VAL A 30 10.16 -22.75 19.51
C VAL A 30 10.81 -21.67 20.37
N LEU A 31 11.07 -20.50 19.80
CA LEU A 31 11.66 -19.36 20.49
C LEU A 31 10.77 -18.88 21.64
N GLN A 32 9.47 -18.77 21.43
CA GLN A 32 8.52 -18.38 22.48
C GLN A 32 8.50 -19.39 23.63
N LYS A 33 8.61 -20.69 23.35
CA LYS A 33 8.66 -21.74 24.40
C LYS A 33 9.98 -21.72 25.18
N ARG A 34 11.12 -21.50 24.50
CA ARG A 34 12.46 -21.57 25.12
C ARG A 34 12.89 -20.28 25.80
N MET A 35 12.64 -19.15 25.15
CA MET A 35 13.12 -17.84 25.55
C MET A 35 11.99 -16.92 26.05
N GLY A 36 10.72 -17.29 25.83
CA GLY A 36 9.58 -16.47 26.22
C GLY A 36 9.17 -15.44 25.17
N LYS A 37 8.14 -14.64 25.49
CA LYS A 37 7.55 -13.66 24.56
C LYS A 37 8.47 -12.48 24.27
N TRP A 38 9.44 -12.16 25.14
CA TRP A 38 10.37 -11.05 24.91
C TRP A 38 11.19 -11.23 23.64
N ALA A 39 11.62 -12.46 23.32
CA ALA A 39 12.41 -12.76 22.13
C ALA A 39 11.60 -12.46 20.85
N ILE A 40 10.32 -12.82 20.85
CA ILE A 40 9.39 -12.52 19.75
C ILE A 40 9.20 -11.01 19.61
N SER A 41 8.97 -10.31 20.72
CA SER A 41 8.82 -8.85 20.72
C SER A 41 10.06 -8.17 20.16
N LEU A 42 11.26 -8.61 20.55
CA LEU A 42 12.51 -8.04 20.04
C LEU A 42 12.65 -8.28 18.54
N LEU A 43 12.41 -9.52 18.09
CA LEU A 43 12.46 -9.90 16.67
C LEU A 43 11.37 -9.22 15.82
N ALA A 44 10.33 -8.69 16.45
CA ALA A 44 9.30 -7.91 15.76
C ALA A 44 9.60 -6.42 15.75
N CYS A 45 9.88 -5.83 16.91
CA CYS A 45 10.05 -4.39 17.04
C CYS A 45 11.41 -3.89 16.52
N ALA A 46 12.50 -4.63 16.76
CA ALA A 46 13.85 -4.16 16.39
C ALA A 46 14.03 -4.00 14.88
N PRO A 47 13.60 -4.94 14.00
CA PRO A 47 13.75 -4.76 12.56
C PRO A 47 12.95 -3.56 12.03
N VAL A 48 11.73 -3.33 12.54
CA VAL A 48 10.91 -2.17 12.15
C VAL A 48 11.52 -0.86 12.63
N LEU A 49 12.06 -0.81 13.85
CA LEU A 49 12.75 0.37 14.38
C LEU A 49 14.01 0.70 13.56
N ILE A 50 14.82 -0.30 13.22
CA ILE A 50 16.00 -0.09 12.36
C ILE A 50 15.55 0.40 10.97
N SER A 51 14.46 -0.16 10.44
CA SER A 51 13.89 0.31 9.16
C SER A 51 13.41 1.76 9.22
N PHE A 52 12.89 2.21 10.36
CA PHE A 52 12.55 3.62 10.59
C PHE A 52 13.79 4.52 10.59
N LEU A 53 14.86 4.11 11.26
CA LEU A 53 16.13 4.87 11.26
C LEU A 53 16.73 4.97 9.84
N LEU A 54 16.70 3.87 9.08
CA LEU A 54 17.12 3.87 7.68
C LEU A 54 16.19 4.72 6.78
N SER A 55 14.88 4.72 7.06
CA SER A 55 13.92 5.60 6.36
C SER A 55 14.20 7.08 6.65
N LEU A 56 14.54 7.42 7.89
CA LEU A 56 14.97 8.77 8.28
C LEU A 56 16.26 9.16 7.56
N GLN A 57 17.23 8.24 7.47
CA GLN A 57 18.45 8.46 6.69
C GLN A 57 18.13 8.71 5.20
N ALA A 58 17.25 7.92 4.58
CA ALA A 58 16.83 8.12 3.19
C ALA A 58 16.17 9.49 2.99
N PHE A 59 15.31 9.92 3.91
CA PHE A 59 14.68 11.23 3.90
C PHE A 59 15.69 12.38 4.02
N LEU A 60 16.64 12.29 4.95
CA LEU A 60 17.70 13.30 5.12
C LEU A 60 18.62 13.37 3.88
N ASN A 61 18.96 12.23 3.29
CA ASN A 61 19.72 12.16 2.04
C ASN A 61 18.97 12.87 0.90
N LEU A 62 17.65 12.67 0.77
CA LEU A 62 16.84 13.37 -0.23
C LEU A 62 16.78 14.88 0.03
N LEU A 63 16.69 15.33 1.29
CA LEU A 63 16.70 16.76 1.61
C LEU A 63 18.02 17.44 1.25
N ALA A 64 19.13 16.73 1.39
CA ALA A 64 20.46 17.21 1.01
C ALA A 64 20.64 17.35 -0.52
N LEU A 65 19.82 16.65 -1.32
CA LEU A 65 19.81 16.78 -2.77
C LEU A 65 18.97 17.98 -3.22
N ARG A 66 19.39 18.59 -4.35
CA ARG A 66 18.59 19.63 -5.02
C ARG A 66 17.20 19.07 -5.37
N PRO A 67 16.12 19.87 -5.33
CA PRO A 67 14.75 19.39 -5.56
C PRO A 67 14.59 18.54 -6.82
N GLU A 68 15.24 18.92 -7.91
CA GLU A 68 15.21 18.23 -9.20
C GLU A 68 15.92 16.86 -9.20
N ASN A 69 16.78 16.57 -8.23
CA ASN A 69 17.58 15.35 -8.15
C ASN A 69 17.18 14.46 -6.97
N ARG A 70 16.02 14.71 -6.33
CA ARG A 70 15.54 13.96 -5.17
C ARG A 70 15.07 12.56 -5.58
N PHE A 71 16.02 11.67 -5.85
CA PHE A 71 15.73 10.32 -6.28
C PHE A 71 16.87 9.36 -5.89
N LEU A 72 16.54 8.38 -5.07
CA LEU A 72 17.42 7.28 -4.68
C LEU A 72 16.90 5.97 -5.29
N ILE A 73 17.80 5.10 -5.72
CA ILE A 73 17.44 3.78 -6.26
C ILE A 73 18.39 2.70 -5.76
N ASP A 74 17.83 1.52 -5.47
CA ASP A 74 18.55 0.31 -5.12
C ASP A 74 18.05 -0.82 -6.03
N ARG A 75 18.84 -1.18 -7.04
CA ARG A 75 18.55 -2.28 -7.97
C ARG A 75 19.15 -3.56 -7.42
N LEU A 76 18.31 -4.55 -7.12
CA LEU A 76 18.77 -5.82 -6.54
C LEU A 76 19.18 -6.81 -7.63
N TYR A 77 18.22 -7.20 -8.48
CA TYR A 77 18.44 -8.18 -9.55
C TYR A 77 17.32 -8.10 -10.61
N PRO A 78 17.57 -8.55 -11.85
CA PRO A 78 16.53 -8.66 -12.88
C PRO A 78 15.49 -9.73 -12.49
N TRP A 79 14.21 -9.35 -12.43
CA TRP A 79 13.13 -10.25 -12.04
C TRP A 79 12.52 -10.98 -13.25
N LEU A 80 12.10 -10.21 -14.25
CA LEU A 80 11.46 -10.72 -15.46
C LEU A 80 12.19 -10.16 -16.69
N SER A 81 12.53 -11.05 -17.62
CA SER A 81 13.13 -10.71 -18.90
C SER A 81 12.46 -11.56 -19.98
N LEU A 82 11.34 -11.06 -20.52
CA LEU A 82 10.49 -11.75 -21.49
C LEU A 82 10.22 -10.83 -22.69
N GLY A 83 10.98 -11.01 -23.77
CA GLY A 83 10.86 -10.17 -24.97
C GLY A 83 11.17 -8.70 -24.66
N SER A 84 10.18 -7.82 -24.84
CA SER A 84 10.25 -6.40 -24.50
C SER A 84 10.10 -6.13 -23.01
N LEU A 85 9.44 -7.01 -22.25
CA LEU A 85 9.20 -6.83 -20.82
C LEU A 85 10.49 -7.10 -20.03
N LYS A 86 11.09 -6.02 -19.51
CA LYS A 86 12.20 -6.06 -18.55
C LYS A 86 11.78 -5.39 -17.26
N VAL A 87 11.78 -6.15 -16.17
CA VAL A 87 11.43 -5.64 -14.85
C VAL A 87 12.45 -6.14 -13.85
N ASP A 88 13.04 -5.19 -13.13
CA ASP A 88 13.97 -5.47 -12.04
C ASP A 88 13.23 -5.50 -10.70
N VAL A 89 13.74 -6.28 -9.74
CA VAL A 89 13.43 -5.99 -8.33
C VAL A 89 14.30 -4.80 -7.93
N ALA A 90 13.69 -3.62 -7.93
CA ALA A 90 14.34 -2.38 -7.55
C ALA A 90 13.49 -1.58 -6.57
N PHE A 91 14.15 -1.03 -5.55
CA PHE A 91 13.54 -0.13 -4.58
C PHE A 91 13.94 1.30 -4.90
N TRP A 92 12.94 2.12 -5.19
CA TRP A 92 13.06 3.55 -5.40
C TRP A 92 12.64 4.28 -4.14
N VAL A 93 13.25 5.44 -3.89
CA VAL A 93 12.77 6.41 -2.90
C VAL A 93 12.89 7.82 -3.47
N ASP A 94 11.73 8.46 -3.64
CA ASP A 94 11.56 9.86 -4.01
C ASP A 94 10.78 10.59 -2.89
N PRO A 95 10.47 11.90 -2.99
CA PRO A 95 9.78 12.63 -1.93
C PRO A 95 8.44 12.00 -1.50
N LEU A 96 7.67 11.44 -2.45
CA LEU A 96 6.40 10.78 -2.14
C LEU A 96 6.62 9.46 -1.37
N SER A 97 7.53 8.60 -1.84
CA SER A 97 7.86 7.34 -1.15
C SER A 97 8.49 7.63 0.21
N ALA A 98 9.29 8.69 0.34
CA ALA A 98 9.97 9.05 1.59
C ALA A 98 8.98 9.37 2.71
N VAL A 99 7.92 10.13 2.41
CA VAL A 99 6.84 10.37 3.37
C VAL A 99 6.18 9.05 3.76
N MET A 100 5.87 8.21 2.79
CA MET A 100 5.20 6.94 3.05
C MET A 100 6.05 5.95 3.87
N ILE A 101 7.34 5.79 3.58
CA ILE A 101 8.19 4.87 4.37
C ILE A 101 8.33 5.37 5.81
N LEU A 102 8.37 6.68 6.05
CA LEU A 102 8.38 7.25 7.40
C LEU A 102 7.08 6.98 8.15
N VAL A 103 5.93 7.12 7.50
CA VAL A 103 4.62 6.79 8.09
C VAL A 103 4.53 5.30 8.38
N VAL A 104 4.85 4.45 7.40
CA VAL A 104 4.76 2.99 7.50
C VAL A 104 5.68 2.44 8.60
N THR A 105 6.93 2.88 8.67
CA THR A 105 7.89 2.40 9.68
C THR A 105 7.73 3.09 11.03
N GLY A 106 7.37 4.38 11.05
CA GLY A 106 7.18 5.16 12.28
C GLY A 106 5.91 4.76 13.02
N ILE A 107 4.74 4.95 12.39
CA ILE A 107 3.46 4.55 12.98
C ILE A 107 3.38 3.03 13.10
N GLY A 108 3.88 2.29 12.12
CA GLY A 108 3.99 0.83 12.21
C GLY A 108 4.84 0.39 13.41
N GLY A 109 5.99 1.04 13.66
CA GLY A 109 6.84 0.76 14.82
C GLY A 109 6.15 1.03 16.15
N LEU A 110 5.43 2.14 16.28
CA LEU A 110 4.61 2.43 17.46
C LEU A 110 3.53 1.36 17.69
N ILE A 111 2.88 0.89 16.62
CA ILE A 111 1.89 -0.18 16.69
C ILE A 111 2.54 -1.52 17.10
N HIS A 112 3.75 -1.82 16.62
CA HIS A 112 4.50 -3.01 17.05
C HIS A 112 4.76 -2.96 18.56
N ILE A 113 5.25 -1.82 19.08
CA ILE A 113 5.48 -1.62 20.51
C ILE A 113 4.17 -1.76 21.30
N TYR A 114 3.10 -1.07 20.89
CA TYR A 114 1.80 -1.17 21.55
C TYR A 114 1.25 -2.61 21.57
N SER A 115 1.44 -3.34 20.47
CA SER A 115 1.00 -4.73 20.35
C SER A 115 1.66 -5.66 21.37
N THR A 116 2.86 -5.32 21.87
CA THR A 116 3.55 -6.16 22.85
C THR A 116 2.81 -6.26 24.18
N GLY A 117 2.19 -5.15 24.60
CA GLY A 117 1.33 -5.10 25.77
C GLY A 117 -0.05 -5.68 25.48
N TYR A 118 -0.68 -5.26 24.37
CA TYR A 118 -2.05 -5.68 24.04
C TYR A 118 -2.19 -7.20 23.84
N MET A 119 -1.23 -7.82 23.15
CA MET A 119 -1.27 -9.27 22.86
C MET A 119 -0.60 -10.11 23.94
N HIS A 120 -0.16 -9.52 25.07
CA HIS A 120 0.70 -10.20 26.03
C HIS A 120 0.11 -11.51 26.58
N GLU A 121 -1.20 -11.62 26.71
CA GLU A 121 -1.88 -12.83 27.21
C GLU A 121 -2.20 -13.86 26.10
N ASP A 122 -2.09 -13.49 24.82
CA ASP A 122 -2.43 -14.39 23.72
C ASP A 122 -1.39 -15.51 23.56
N LYS A 123 -1.86 -16.74 23.33
CA LYS A 123 -1.00 -17.92 23.16
C LYS A 123 -0.27 -17.91 21.81
N SER A 124 -0.91 -17.35 20.78
CA SER A 124 -0.41 -17.29 19.39
C SER A 124 0.39 -15.99 19.12
N TYR A 125 1.10 -15.49 20.13
CA TYR A 125 1.86 -14.24 20.10
C TYR A 125 2.90 -14.19 18.96
N TRP A 126 3.68 -15.26 18.76
CA TRP A 126 4.63 -15.38 17.65
C TRP A 126 3.98 -15.25 16.26
N ARG A 127 2.80 -15.86 16.07
CA ARG A 127 2.07 -15.86 14.80
C ARG A 127 1.54 -14.46 14.48
N TYR A 128 1.04 -13.76 15.49
CA TYR A 128 0.59 -12.38 15.36
C TYR A 128 1.72 -11.48 14.84
N PHE A 129 2.88 -11.50 15.49
CA PHE A 129 4.01 -10.67 15.10
C PHE A 129 4.66 -11.09 13.78
N ALA A 130 4.58 -12.37 13.39
CA ALA A 130 4.99 -12.82 12.06
C ALA A 130 4.15 -12.15 10.97
N PHE A 131 2.82 -12.13 11.12
CA PHE A 131 1.94 -11.46 10.17
C PHE A 131 2.05 -9.93 10.22
N LEU A 132 2.27 -9.33 11.40
CA LEU A 132 2.45 -7.89 11.53
C LEU A 132 3.72 -7.41 10.80
N ASN A 133 4.83 -8.12 10.97
CA ASN A 133 6.07 -7.86 10.25
C ASN A 133 5.92 -8.09 8.74
N LEU A 134 5.23 -9.16 8.33
CA LEU A 134 5.00 -9.47 6.92
C LEU A 134 4.15 -8.39 6.25
N PHE A 135 3.17 -7.86 6.99
CA PHE A 135 2.35 -6.75 6.56
C PHE A 135 3.20 -5.49 6.34
N THR A 136 4.08 -5.14 7.28
CA THR A 136 5.01 -4.00 7.13
C THR A 136 5.93 -4.18 5.94
N PHE A 137 6.49 -5.38 5.74
CA PHE A 137 7.27 -5.71 4.55
C PHE A 137 6.48 -5.47 3.26
N ALA A 138 5.27 -6.03 3.15
CA ALA A 138 4.45 -5.91 1.95
C ALA A 138 4.10 -4.44 1.64
N MET A 139 3.78 -3.66 2.68
CA MET A 139 3.53 -2.22 2.51
C MET A 139 4.78 -1.46 2.06
N LEU A 140 5.96 -1.83 2.58
CA LEU A 140 7.22 -1.22 2.14
C LEU A 140 7.55 -1.57 0.69
N VAL A 141 7.32 -2.81 0.25
CA VAL A 141 7.43 -3.19 -1.16
C VAL A 141 6.48 -2.35 -2.03
N LEU A 142 5.24 -2.15 -1.59
CA LEU A 142 4.24 -1.36 -2.31
C LEU A 142 4.70 0.09 -2.54
N VAL A 143 5.20 0.76 -1.49
CA VAL A 143 5.56 2.18 -1.56
C VAL A 143 6.98 2.45 -2.07
N THR A 144 7.84 1.44 -2.13
CA THR A 144 9.21 1.59 -2.66
C THR A 144 9.42 0.90 -4.00
N GLY A 145 8.45 0.14 -4.52
CA GLY A 145 8.61 -0.54 -5.80
C GLY A 145 8.84 0.45 -6.96
N ASP A 146 9.83 0.17 -7.82
CA ASP A 146 10.15 0.96 -9.02
C ASP A 146 9.19 0.73 -10.20
N SER A 147 8.36 -0.33 -10.12
CA SER A 147 7.44 -0.73 -11.20
C SER A 147 6.03 -1.02 -10.70
N LEU A 148 5.05 -0.92 -11.61
CA LEU A 148 3.66 -1.30 -11.37
C LEU A 148 3.52 -2.77 -10.92
N LEU A 149 4.34 -3.67 -11.47
CA LEU A 149 4.32 -5.08 -11.07
C LEU A 149 4.84 -5.28 -9.65
N LEU A 150 5.93 -4.60 -9.27
CA LEU A 150 6.44 -4.71 -7.90
C LEU A 150 5.49 -4.06 -6.89
N MET A 151 4.87 -2.93 -7.26
CA MET A 151 3.77 -2.34 -6.47
C MET A 151 2.62 -3.33 -6.30
N PHE A 152 2.23 -4.06 -7.35
CA PHE A 152 1.18 -5.08 -7.30
C PHE A 152 1.55 -6.28 -6.39
N VAL A 153 2.82 -6.69 -6.34
CA VAL A 153 3.29 -7.69 -5.38
C VAL A 153 3.07 -7.21 -3.94
N GLY A 154 3.46 -5.97 -3.63
CA GLY A 154 3.19 -5.36 -2.32
C GLY A 154 1.70 -5.23 -2.04
N TRP A 155 0.91 -4.84 -3.04
CA TRP A 155 -0.54 -4.69 -3.01
C TRP A 155 -1.27 -5.98 -2.59
N GLU A 156 -0.93 -7.09 -3.26
CA GLU A 156 -1.40 -8.43 -2.95
C GLU A 156 -0.93 -8.88 -1.56
N GLY A 157 0.35 -8.65 -1.24
CA GLY A 157 0.93 -9.00 0.05
C GLY A 157 0.20 -8.33 1.23
N VAL A 158 -0.11 -7.04 1.11
CA VAL A 158 -0.89 -6.31 2.13
C VAL A 158 -2.31 -6.90 2.27
N GLY A 159 -2.94 -7.30 1.16
CA GLY A 159 -4.26 -7.95 1.17
C GLY A 159 -4.26 -9.32 1.83
N LEU A 160 -3.22 -10.12 1.59
CA LEU A 160 -3.06 -11.43 2.24
C LEU A 160 -2.78 -11.28 3.74
N CYS A 161 -1.92 -10.33 4.12
CA CYS A 161 -1.60 -10.10 5.53
C CYS A 161 -2.80 -9.53 6.29
N SER A 162 -3.58 -8.63 5.68
CA SER A 162 -4.80 -8.11 6.31
C SER A 162 -5.85 -9.21 6.52
N TYR A 163 -6.01 -10.11 5.55
CA TYR A 163 -6.85 -11.30 5.69
C TYR A 163 -6.47 -12.13 6.94
N ALA A 164 -5.19 -12.46 7.07
CA ALA A 164 -4.68 -13.26 8.18
C ALA A 164 -4.80 -12.55 9.54
N LEU A 165 -4.63 -11.23 9.57
CA LEU A 165 -4.71 -10.42 10.79
C LEU A 165 -6.16 -10.12 11.22
N ILE A 166 -7.07 -9.87 10.30
CA ILE A 166 -8.51 -9.70 10.59
C ILE A 166 -9.09 -11.03 11.10
N GLY A 167 -8.77 -12.13 10.42
CA GLY A 167 -9.17 -13.48 10.81
C GLY A 167 -8.30 -14.11 11.91
N PHE A 168 -7.50 -13.33 12.65
CA PHE A 168 -6.48 -13.87 13.56
C PHE A 168 -7.06 -14.84 14.60
N TRP A 169 -8.18 -14.48 15.22
CA TRP A 169 -8.94 -15.35 16.12
C TRP A 169 -9.94 -16.21 15.33
N TYR A 170 -9.40 -17.10 14.50
CA TYR A 170 -10.13 -17.92 13.53
C TYR A 170 -11.11 -18.94 14.13
N HIS A 171 -11.07 -19.18 15.44
CA HIS A 171 -12.04 -20.04 16.12
C HIS A 171 -13.45 -19.44 16.14
N ASP A 172 -13.57 -18.11 16.00
CA ASP A 172 -14.85 -17.43 15.85
C ASP A 172 -15.20 -17.28 14.36
N HIS A 173 -16.36 -17.79 13.98
CA HIS A 173 -16.87 -17.71 12.62
C HIS A 173 -17.13 -16.26 12.16
N VAL A 174 -17.43 -15.33 13.07
CA VAL A 174 -17.63 -13.92 12.73
C VAL A 174 -16.31 -13.31 12.22
N ASN A 175 -15.19 -13.63 12.88
CA ASN A 175 -13.86 -13.11 12.53
C ASN A 175 -13.38 -13.67 11.17
N THR A 176 -13.58 -14.97 10.95
CA THR A 176 -13.21 -15.59 9.67
C THR A 176 -14.05 -15.07 8.51
N ARG A 177 -15.35 -14.85 8.72
CA ARG A 177 -16.22 -14.23 7.71
C ARG A 177 -15.80 -12.80 7.40
N ALA A 178 -15.44 -12.01 8.41
CA ALA A 178 -14.92 -10.65 8.23
C ALA A 178 -13.63 -10.64 7.41
N GLY A 179 -12.67 -11.53 7.75
CA GLY A 179 -11.44 -11.71 6.97
C GLY A 179 -11.74 -12.07 5.52
N ASN A 180 -12.58 -13.09 5.28
CA ASN A 180 -12.97 -13.51 3.92
C ASN A 180 -13.60 -12.36 3.13
N LYS A 181 -14.50 -11.57 3.75
CA LYS A 181 -15.13 -10.42 3.11
C LYS A 181 -14.08 -9.39 2.69
N ALA A 182 -13.14 -9.06 3.56
CA ALA A 182 -12.04 -8.16 3.23
C ALA A 182 -11.21 -8.70 2.06
N PHE A 183 -10.82 -9.97 2.10
CA PHE A 183 -10.01 -10.54 1.02
C PHE A 183 -10.73 -10.53 -0.33
N ILE A 184 -11.99 -10.95 -0.37
CA ILE A 184 -12.79 -11.05 -1.60
C ILE A 184 -13.05 -9.66 -2.19
N VAL A 185 -13.48 -8.70 -1.37
CA VAL A 185 -13.80 -7.35 -1.87
C VAL A 185 -12.55 -6.65 -2.39
N ASN A 186 -11.40 -6.81 -1.73
CA ASN A 186 -10.14 -6.31 -2.25
C ASN A 186 -9.75 -6.99 -3.56
N ARG A 187 -9.95 -8.31 -3.68
CA ARG A 187 -9.65 -9.06 -4.90
C ARG A 187 -10.43 -8.59 -6.12
N VAL A 188 -11.68 -8.17 -5.93
CA VAL A 188 -12.49 -7.56 -6.99
C VAL A 188 -11.86 -6.25 -7.47
N GLY A 189 -11.33 -5.42 -6.56
CA GLY A 189 -10.55 -4.24 -6.91
C GLY A 189 -9.26 -4.60 -7.64
N ASP A 190 -8.53 -5.61 -7.15
CA ASP A 190 -7.24 -6.07 -7.69
C ASP A 190 -7.37 -6.50 -9.17
N PHE A 191 -8.53 -7.03 -9.58
CA PHE A 191 -8.82 -7.29 -10.99
C PHE A 191 -8.78 -6.03 -11.85
N GLY A 192 -9.36 -4.92 -11.38
CA GLY A 192 -9.25 -3.62 -12.04
C GLY A 192 -7.81 -3.14 -12.11
N PHE A 193 -7.05 -3.27 -11.02
CA PHE A 193 -5.63 -2.93 -11.02
C PHE A 193 -4.87 -3.66 -12.14
N VAL A 194 -5.02 -4.98 -12.22
CA VAL A 194 -4.36 -5.83 -13.23
C VAL A 194 -4.74 -5.42 -14.66
N LEU A 195 -6.02 -5.16 -14.92
CA LEU A 195 -6.47 -4.66 -16.23
C LEU A 195 -5.82 -3.33 -16.58
N GLY A 196 -5.69 -2.42 -15.61
CA GLY A 196 -5.02 -1.14 -15.78
C GLY A 196 -3.55 -1.30 -16.16
N ILE A 197 -2.82 -2.18 -15.45
CA ILE A 197 -1.42 -2.49 -15.78
C ILE A 197 -1.31 -3.04 -17.21
N PHE A 198 -2.15 -4.01 -17.58
CA PHE A 198 -2.09 -4.65 -18.89
C PHE A 198 -2.37 -3.67 -20.02
N LEU A 199 -3.33 -2.76 -19.86
CA LEU A 199 -3.59 -1.73 -20.85
C LEU A 199 -2.40 -0.80 -21.04
N ILE A 200 -1.79 -0.32 -19.94
CA ILE A 200 -0.59 0.53 -20.03
C ILE A 200 0.54 -0.22 -20.74
N PHE A 201 0.78 -1.48 -20.36
CA PHE A 201 1.81 -2.31 -20.98
C PHE A 201 1.64 -2.40 -22.49
N TRP A 202 0.48 -2.88 -22.92
CA TRP A 202 0.23 -3.24 -24.30
C TRP A 202 0.21 -2.00 -25.19
N SER A 203 -0.40 -0.91 -24.71
CA SER A 203 -0.41 0.33 -25.47
C SER A 203 0.98 0.95 -25.67
N LEU A 204 1.90 0.77 -24.73
CA LEU A 204 3.30 1.17 -24.89
C LEU A 204 4.10 0.16 -25.73
N ASP A 205 3.88 -1.14 -25.53
CA ASP A 205 4.56 -2.22 -26.27
C ASP A 205 4.22 -2.18 -27.76
N LYS A 206 2.97 -1.84 -28.11
CA LYS A 206 2.54 -1.62 -29.49
C LYS A 206 3.36 -0.52 -30.19
N GLN A 207 3.89 0.43 -29.44
CA GLN A 207 4.77 1.50 -29.93
C GLN A 207 6.26 1.15 -29.83
N GLY A 208 6.61 -0.07 -29.41
CA GLY A 208 7.99 -0.52 -29.22
C GLY A 208 8.62 -0.15 -27.87
N HIS A 209 7.84 0.38 -26.93
CA HIS A 209 8.31 0.89 -25.64
C HIS A 209 7.65 0.18 -24.44
N GLY A 210 7.42 -1.12 -24.53
CA GLY A 210 6.78 -1.92 -23.47
C GLY A 210 7.55 -1.83 -22.15
N THR A 211 6.97 -1.18 -21.14
CA THR A 211 7.60 -1.00 -19.82
C THR A 211 6.57 -1.00 -18.70
N MET A 212 7.04 -1.39 -17.51
CA MET A 212 6.30 -1.37 -16.26
C MET A 212 6.90 -0.41 -15.22
N THR A 213 8.04 0.18 -15.52
CA THR A 213 8.81 1.03 -14.62
C THR A 213 8.20 2.43 -14.61
N PHE A 214 7.89 2.97 -13.43
CA PHE A 214 7.12 4.23 -13.32
C PHE A 214 7.76 5.38 -14.11
N ARG A 215 9.09 5.52 -14.05
CA ARG A 215 9.83 6.57 -14.75
C ARG A 215 9.79 6.43 -16.27
N GLU A 216 9.88 5.20 -16.76
CA GLU A 216 9.82 4.93 -18.20
C GLU A 216 8.39 5.13 -18.72
N ILE A 217 7.38 4.70 -17.95
CA ILE A 217 5.97 5.00 -18.26
C ILE A 217 5.75 6.51 -18.33
N GLN A 218 6.29 7.28 -17.37
CA GLN A 218 6.19 8.74 -17.39
C GLN A 218 6.89 9.37 -18.60
N GLN A 219 8.08 8.87 -18.97
CA GLN A 219 8.82 9.34 -20.14
C GLN A 219 8.07 9.09 -21.46
N PHE A 220 7.40 7.94 -21.57
CA PHE A 220 6.67 7.54 -22.77
C PHE A 220 5.16 7.84 -22.71
N ALA A 221 4.70 8.57 -21.68
CA ALA A 221 3.28 8.83 -21.46
C ALA A 221 2.60 9.52 -22.66
N SER A 222 3.32 10.40 -23.36
CA SER A 222 2.81 11.07 -24.57
C SER A 222 2.50 10.12 -25.73
N LEU A 223 3.11 8.92 -25.78
CA LEU A 223 2.79 7.91 -26.78
C LEU A 223 1.42 7.26 -26.56
N LEU A 224 0.84 7.40 -25.36
CA LEU A 224 -0.50 6.93 -25.04
C LEU A 224 -1.58 7.93 -25.47
N GLU A 225 -1.20 9.19 -25.70
CA GLU A 225 -2.14 10.23 -26.13
C GLU A 225 -2.70 9.90 -27.52
N GLY A 226 -4.00 10.09 -27.68
CA GLY A 226 -4.72 9.78 -28.92
C GLY A 226 -4.98 8.29 -29.18
N GLN A 227 -4.38 7.37 -28.41
CA GLN A 227 -4.74 5.95 -28.51
C GLN A 227 -6.13 5.71 -27.90
N GLN A 228 -6.92 4.85 -28.53
CA GLN A 228 -8.27 4.52 -28.08
C GLN A 228 -8.50 3.01 -28.04
N VAL A 229 -9.29 2.58 -27.07
CA VAL A 229 -9.83 1.23 -26.93
C VAL A 229 -11.34 1.37 -26.75
N TRP A 230 -12.13 0.72 -27.61
CA TRP A 230 -13.59 0.84 -27.62
C TRP A 230 -14.12 2.28 -27.71
N GLY A 231 -13.38 3.16 -28.41
CA GLY A 231 -13.72 4.59 -28.54
C GLY A 231 -13.42 5.44 -27.31
N ILE A 232 -12.87 4.85 -26.24
CA ILE A 232 -12.42 5.56 -25.03
C ILE A 232 -10.90 5.71 -25.10
N GLY A 233 -10.38 6.88 -24.68
CA GLY A 233 -8.94 7.10 -24.58
C GLY A 233 -8.27 6.05 -23.68
N VAL A 234 -7.17 5.47 -24.13
CA VAL A 234 -6.44 4.41 -23.40
C VAL A 234 -6.05 4.87 -22.00
N VAL A 235 -5.56 6.10 -21.86
CA VAL A 235 -5.16 6.65 -20.56
C VAL A 235 -6.36 6.73 -19.62
N THR A 236 -7.51 7.21 -20.10
CA THR A 236 -8.76 7.24 -19.33
C THR A 236 -9.20 5.85 -18.90
N LEU A 237 -9.23 4.88 -19.82
CA LEU A 237 -9.65 3.52 -19.50
C LEU A 237 -8.70 2.83 -18.51
N ALA A 238 -7.39 2.97 -18.71
CA ALA A 238 -6.38 2.42 -17.81
C ALA A 238 -6.46 3.02 -16.40
N THR A 239 -6.58 4.35 -16.29
CA THR A 239 -6.69 5.03 -15.00
C THR A 239 -8.01 4.76 -14.29
N LEU A 240 -9.11 4.55 -15.01
CA LEU A 240 -10.38 4.06 -14.43
C LEU A 240 -10.22 2.64 -13.87
N PHE A 241 -9.58 1.72 -14.59
CA PHE A 241 -9.31 0.38 -14.10
C PHE A 241 -8.39 0.36 -12.87
N LEU A 242 -7.31 1.14 -12.90
CA LEU A 242 -6.46 1.36 -11.72
C LEU A 242 -7.28 1.95 -10.56
N PHE A 243 -8.18 2.90 -10.84
CA PHE A 243 -9.04 3.47 -9.81
C PHE A 243 -9.99 2.44 -9.21
N VAL A 244 -10.51 1.47 -9.97
CA VAL A 244 -11.25 0.32 -9.40
C VAL A 244 -10.38 -0.44 -8.38
N GLY A 245 -9.10 -0.64 -8.68
CA GLY A 245 -8.11 -1.14 -7.70
C GLY A 245 -8.05 -0.27 -6.44
N ALA A 246 -7.87 1.05 -6.62
CA ALA A 246 -7.81 2.01 -5.53
C ALA A 246 -9.06 1.97 -4.64
N THR A 247 -10.25 1.87 -5.24
CA THR A 247 -11.51 1.81 -4.49
C THR A 247 -11.61 0.57 -3.60
N GLY A 248 -11.07 -0.58 -4.03
CA GLY A 248 -11.01 -1.79 -3.23
C GLY A 248 -10.16 -1.61 -1.96
N LYS A 249 -8.88 -1.24 -2.13
CA LYS A 249 -7.93 -1.09 -1.00
C LYS A 249 -8.27 0.06 -0.07
N SER A 250 -8.76 1.17 -0.60
CA SER A 250 -9.08 2.37 0.18
C SER A 250 -10.54 2.46 0.60
N ALA A 251 -11.28 1.35 0.50
CA ALA A 251 -12.66 1.25 0.94
C ALA A 251 -13.56 2.38 0.39
N GLN A 252 -13.39 2.76 -0.88
CA GLN A 252 -14.26 3.75 -1.51
C GLN A 252 -15.55 3.09 -2.01
N ILE A 253 -16.61 3.87 -2.23
CA ILE A 253 -17.81 3.37 -2.89
C ILE A 253 -17.43 2.82 -4.29
N PRO A 254 -17.90 1.62 -4.69
CA PRO A 254 -18.86 0.74 -3.98
C PRO A 254 -18.22 -0.31 -3.04
N LEU A 255 -16.90 -0.45 -3.02
CA LEU A 255 -16.16 -1.51 -2.34
C LEU A 255 -15.85 -1.24 -0.86
N HIS A 256 -16.48 -0.25 -0.21
CA HIS A 256 -16.25 0.14 1.19
C HIS A 256 -16.64 -0.90 2.26
N VAL A 257 -17.52 -1.85 1.90
CA VAL A 257 -18.27 -2.71 2.84
C VAL A 257 -17.42 -3.64 3.72
N TRP A 258 -16.14 -3.80 3.42
CA TRP A 258 -15.26 -4.67 4.19
C TRP A 258 -14.62 -3.98 5.40
N LEU A 259 -14.41 -2.67 5.34
CA LEU A 259 -13.61 -1.95 6.33
C LEU A 259 -14.29 -1.90 7.73
N PRO A 260 -15.61 -1.67 7.85
CA PRO A 260 -16.29 -1.72 9.16
C PRO A 260 -16.24 -3.12 9.79
N ASP A 261 -16.27 -4.19 8.98
CA ASP A 261 -16.19 -5.57 9.47
C ASP A 261 -14.76 -5.97 9.81
N ALA A 262 -13.74 -5.32 9.24
CA ALA A 262 -12.34 -5.53 9.59
C ALA A 262 -12.03 -5.21 11.07
N MET A 263 -12.93 -4.50 11.77
CA MET A 263 -12.85 -4.19 13.21
C MET A 263 -12.93 -5.42 14.14
N GLN A 264 -13.26 -6.59 13.59
CA GLN A 264 -13.18 -7.87 14.30
C GLN A 264 -11.74 -8.30 14.62
N GLY A 265 -10.74 -7.77 13.90
CA GLY A 265 -9.34 -8.03 14.20
C GLY A 265 -8.89 -7.45 15.54
N PRO A 266 -7.69 -7.84 16.03
CA PRO A 266 -7.07 -7.21 17.19
C PRO A 266 -6.97 -5.69 17.01
N THR A 267 -7.22 -4.91 18.07
CA THR A 267 -7.22 -3.43 17.98
C THR A 267 -5.94 -2.83 17.36
N PRO A 268 -4.72 -3.34 17.61
CA PRO A 268 -3.53 -2.80 16.93
C PRO A 268 -3.52 -3.06 15.42
N VAL A 269 -4.18 -4.11 14.93
CA VAL A 269 -4.35 -4.38 13.49
C VAL A 269 -5.25 -3.32 12.86
N SER A 270 -6.35 -2.96 13.53
CA SER A 270 -7.20 -1.85 13.09
C SER A 270 -6.39 -0.56 12.97
N ALA A 271 -5.56 -0.23 13.95
CA ALA A 271 -4.69 0.94 13.88
C ALA A 271 -3.74 0.89 12.67
N LEU A 272 -3.13 -0.28 12.40
CA LEU A 272 -2.18 -0.43 11.29
C LEU A 272 -2.87 -0.25 9.93
N ILE A 273 -3.96 -0.99 9.71
CA ILE A 273 -4.71 -1.00 8.46
C ILE A 273 -5.29 0.39 8.16
N HIS A 274 -5.79 1.11 9.18
CA HIS A 274 -6.55 2.35 9.02
C HIS A 274 -5.70 3.61 9.01
N ALA A 275 -4.62 3.66 9.78
CA ALA A 275 -3.86 4.90 9.96
C ALA A 275 -2.67 5.01 8.99
N ALA A 276 -1.96 3.91 8.73
CA ALA A 276 -0.62 4.01 8.17
C ALA A 276 -0.43 3.31 6.81
N THR A 277 -1.33 2.41 6.39
CA THR A 277 -0.93 1.39 5.40
C THR A 277 -1.98 1.05 4.34
N MET A 278 -2.84 0.05 4.57
CA MET A 278 -3.63 -0.59 3.51
C MET A 278 -4.57 0.39 2.84
N VAL A 279 -5.25 1.22 3.63
CA VAL A 279 -6.23 2.14 3.09
C VAL A 279 -5.61 3.35 2.39
N THR A 280 -4.34 3.69 2.67
CA THR A 280 -3.64 4.78 1.99
C THR A 280 -2.97 4.33 0.69
N ALA A 281 -2.84 3.01 0.46
CA ALA A 281 -2.24 2.45 -0.75
C ALA A 281 -2.91 2.92 -2.05
N GLY A 282 -4.25 3.04 -2.07
CA GLY A 282 -4.99 3.54 -3.22
C GLY A 282 -4.69 5.00 -3.55
N VAL A 283 -4.72 5.88 -2.55
CA VAL A 283 -4.35 7.30 -2.73
C VAL A 283 -2.89 7.44 -3.15
N TYR A 284 -1.99 6.65 -2.55
CA TYR A 284 -0.58 6.60 -2.93
C TYR A 284 -0.40 6.23 -4.41
N MET A 285 -1.08 5.20 -4.92
CA MET A 285 -1.01 4.83 -6.33
C MET A 285 -1.51 5.96 -7.23
N VAL A 286 -2.63 6.61 -6.89
CA VAL A 286 -3.16 7.74 -7.68
C VAL A 286 -2.15 8.89 -7.72
N ALA A 287 -1.55 9.23 -6.57
CA ALA A 287 -0.51 10.27 -6.50
C ALA A 287 0.79 9.87 -7.24
N ARG A 288 1.21 8.61 -7.13
CA ARG A 288 2.37 8.06 -7.85
C ARG A 288 2.19 8.16 -9.36
N LEU A 289 0.97 7.90 -9.84
CA LEU A 289 0.58 7.93 -11.25
C LEU A 289 -0.08 9.26 -11.65
N HIS A 290 0.17 10.35 -10.91
CA HIS A 290 -0.44 11.66 -11.16
C HIS A 290 -0.31 12.12 -12.62
N PHE A 291 0.79 11.78 -13.31
CA PHE A 291 1.01 12.14 -14.71
C PHE A 291 0.00 11.45 -15.66
N LEU A 292 -0.46 10.24 -15.37
CA LEU A 292 -1.53 9.57 -16.13
C LEU A 292 -2.91 10.15 -15.76
N TYR A 293 -3.16 10.35 -14.47
CA TYR A 293 -4.45 10.88 -14.00
C TYR A 293 -4.69 12.32 -14.50
N SER A 294 -3.67 13.17 -14.49
CA SER A 294 -3.75 14.53 -15.04
C SER A 294 -3.96 14.56 -16.56
N ALA A 295 -3.56 13.50 -17.27
CA ALA A 295 -3.84 13.33 -18.70
C ALA A 295 -5.24 12.74 -18.98
N ALA A 296 -6.00 12.35 -17.95
CA ALA A 296 -7.35 11.80 -18.05
C ALA A 296 -8.37 12.58 -17.19
N PRO A 297 -8.84 13.78 -17.64
CA PRO A 297 -9.78 14.61 -16.89
C PRO A 297 -11.09 13.90 -16.51
N GLU A 298 -11.60 13.02 -17.39
CA GLU A 298 -12.80 12.23 -17.11
C GLU A 298 -12.61 11.30 -15.91
N THR A 299 -11.43 10.66 -15.80
CA THR A 299 -11.11 9.84 -14.64
C THR A 299 -11.04 10.67 -13.37
N LEU A 300 -10.42 11.85 -13.44
CA LEU A 300 -10.33 12.77 -12.30
C LEU A 300 -11.71 13.19 -11.78
N LEU A 301 -12.67 13.47 -12.66
CA LEU A 301 -14.06 13.75 -12.29
C LEU A 301 -14.70 12.57 -11.55
N VAL A 302 -14.48 11.34 -12.03
CA VAL A 302 -14.97 10.12 -11.37
C VAL A 302 -14.32 9.95 -9.99
N VAL A 303 -13.01 10.15 -9.89
CA VAL A 303 -12.26 10.07 -8.63
C VAL A 303 -12.79 11.08 -7.61
N ALA A 304 -12.98 12.34 -8.02
CA ALA A 304 -13.53 13.39 -7.17
C ALA A 304 -14.98 13.09 -6.74
N GLY A 305 -15.82 12.66 -7.69
CA GLY A 305 -17.23 12.32 -7.42
C GLY A 305 -17.37 11.16 -6.44
N VAL A 306 -16.60 10.08 -6.63
CA VAL A 306 -16.58 8.94 -5.71
C VAL A 306 -16.01 9.33 -4.35
N GLY A 307 -14.97 10.17 -4.30
CA GLY A 307 -14.41 10.70 -3.05
C GLY A 307 -15.44 11.49 -2.23
N ILE A 308 -16.16 12.42 -2.87
CA ILE A 308 -17.23 13.20 -2.22
C ILE A 308 -18.35 12.28 -1.74
N ALA A 309 -18.83 11.37 -2.60
CA ALA A 309 -19.90 10.45 -2.25
C ALA A 309 -19.50 9.57 -1.06
N THR A 310 -18.28 9.04 -1.06
CA THR A 310 -17.73 8.22 0.02
C THR A 310 -17.59 9.01 1.32
N ALA A 311 -17.10 10.25 1.25
CA ALA A 311 -16.93 11.14 2.40
C ALA A 311 -18.26 11.41 3.11
N LEU A 312 -19.28 11.86 2.36
CA LEU A 312 -20.60 12.20 2.89
C LEU A 312 -21.36 10.97 3.37
N PHE A 313 -21.39 9.90 2.56
CA PHE A 313 -22.05 8.66 2.93
C PHE A 313 -21.48 8.08 4.23
N SER A 314 -20.16 7.97 4.33
CA SER A 314 -19.54 7.34 5.50
C SER A 314 -19.69 8.20 6.76
N ALA A 315 -19.63 9.53 6.65
CA ALA A 315 -19.88 10.44 7.76
C ALA A 315 -21.30 10.29 8.31
N THR A 316 -22.31 10.24 7.44
CA THR A 316 -23.71 10.06 7.86
C THR A 316 -23.96 8.69 8.51
N VAL A 317 -23.37 7.63 7.97
CA VAL A 317 -23.44 6.29 8.58
C VAL A 317 -22.76 6.27 9.96
N ALA A 318 -21.60 6.93 10.12
CA ALA A 318 -20.87 7.00 11.38
C ALA A 318 -21.70 7.59 12.54
N LEU A 319 -22.54 8.60 12.27
CA LEU A 319 -23.41 9.23 13.28
C LEU A 319 -24.44 8.29 13.89
N THR A 320 -24.78 7.20 13.18
CA THR A 320 -25.78 6.21 13.63
C THR A 320 -25.16 4.93 14.19
N GLN A 321 -23.82 4.83 14.21
CA GLN A 321 -23.15 3.65 14.76
C GLN A 321 -23.12 3.70 16.30
N THR A 322 -23.39 2.56 16.92
CA THR A 322 -23.35 2.39 18.39
C THR A 322 -22.03 1.78 18.90
N ASP A 323 -21.24 1.19 17.99
CA ASP A 323 -19.92 0.60 18.31
C ASP A 323 -18.80 1.58 17.96
N ILE A 324 -17.92 1.87 18.94
CA ILE A 324 -16.84 2.85 18.79
C ILE A 324 -15.83 2.47 17.69
N LYS A 325 -15.52 1.18 17.51
CA LYS A 325 -14.60 0.74 16.45
C LYS A 325 -15.22 0.94 15.07
N ARG A 326 -16.53 0.69 14.93
CA ARG A 326 -17.27 0.95 13.69
C ARG A 326 -17.38 2.45 13.39
N VAL A 327 -17.62 3.30 14.39
CA VAL A 327 -17.57 4.76 14.23
C VAL A 327 -16.22 5.18 13.67
N LEU A 328 -15.12 4.69 14.25
CA LEU A 328 -13.76 5.01 13.80
C LEU A 328 -13.49 4.47 12.39
N ALA A 329 -13.96 3.27 12.06
CA ALA A 329 -13.82 2.71 10.71
C ALA A 329 -14.51 3.59 9.66
N TYR A 330 -15.77 4.01 9.88
CA TYR A 330 -16.46 4.91 8.95
C TYR A 330 -15.87 6.31 8.93
N SER A 331 -15.31 6.79 10.04
CA SER A 331 -14.51 8.02 10.05
C SER A 331 -13.31 7.90 9.10
N THR A 332 -12.56 6.79 9.17
CA THR A 332 -11.46 6.52 8.22
C THR A 332 -11.95 6.49 6.77
N VAL A 333 -13.05 5.78 6.47
CA VAL A 333 -13.62 5.75 5.11
C VAL A 333 -13.93 7.18 4.63
N SER A 334 -14.51 8.01 5.50
CA SER A 334 -14.82 9.40 5.17
C SER A 334 -13.57 10.24 4.89
N GLN A 335 -12.54 10.13 5.74
CA GLN A 335 -11.27 10.84 5.57
C GLN A 335 -10.53 10.44 4.29
N LEU A 336 -10.57 9.16 3.92
CA LEU A 336 -10.03 8.72 2.63
C LEU A 336 -10.83 9.30 1.47
N GLY A 337 -12.15 9.41 1.60
CA GLY A 337 -12.99 10.12 0.63
C GLY A 337 -12.51 11.56 0.40
N TYR A 338 -12.10 12.26 1.45
CA TYR A 338 -11.47 13.60 1.33
C TYR A 338 -10.13 13.56 0.60
N MET A 339 -9.27 12.58 0.89
CA MET A 339 -7.99 12.41 0.17
C MET A 339 -8.22 12.13 -1.33
N PHE A 340 -9.18 11.27 -1.67
CA PHE A 340 -9.55 11.00 -3.07
C PHE A 340 -10.19 12.21 -3.75
N LEU A 341 -10.99 13.01 -3.04
CA LEU A 341 -11.46 14.30 -3.56
C LEU A 341 -10.26 15.20 -3.90
N GLY A 342 -9.30 15.35 -2.98
CA GLY A 342 -8.07 16.12 -3.22
C GLY A 342 -7.31 15.63 -4.45
N ALA A 343 -7.10 14.32 -4.58
CA ALA A 343 -6.45 13.74 -5.75
C ALA A 343 -7.26 13.93 -7.04
N GLY A 344 -8.59 13.80 -6.96
CA GLY A 344 -9.52 13.95 -8.08
C GLY A 344 -9.62 15.37 -8.63
N VAL A 345 -9.31 16.40 -7.83
CA VAL A 345 -9.19 17.79 -8.31
C VAL A 345 -7.75 18.17 -8.69
N GLY A 346 -6.85 17.18 -8.77
CA GLY A 346 -5.43 17.38 -9.11
C GLY A 346 -4.56 17.90 -7.96
N ALA A 347 -5.10 18.04 -6.75
CA ALA A 347 -4.38 18.50 -5.56
C ALA A 347 -3.66 17.33 -4.85
N TYR A 348 -2.85 16.57 -5.59
CA TYR A 348 -2.17 15.35 -5.09
C TYR A 348 -1.32 15.58 -3.84
N GLY A 349 -0.62 16.72 -3.75
CA GLY A 349 0.17 17.08 -2.57
C GLY A 349 -0.68 17.27 -1.32
N ALA A 350 -1.83 17.94 -1.46
CA ALA A 350 -2.77 18.12 -0.35
C ALA A 350 -3.41 16.79 0.06
N ALA A 351 -3.72 15.92 -0.90
CA ALA A 351 -4.28 14.60 -0.66
C ALA A 351 -3.34 13.65 0.10
N ILE A 352 -2.01 13.81 -0.05
CA ILE A 352 -1.00 13.02 0.68
C ILE A 352 -0.64 13.66 2.02
N PHE A 353 -0.74 14.99 2.13
CA PHE A 353 -0.46 15.69 3.38
C PHE A 353 -1.57 15.48 4.43
N HIS A 354 -2.83 15.45 3.99
CA HIS A 354 -3.98 14.99 4.78
C HIS A 354 -3.87 13.50 5.07
#